data_AF-A0A2U3I2V5-F1
#
_entry.id   AF-A0A2U3I2V5-F1
#
_cell.length_a   1.000
_cell.length_b   1.000
_cell.length_c   1.000
_cell.angle_alpha   90.00
_cell.angle_beta   90.00
_cell.angle_gamma   90.00
#
_symmetry.space_group_name_H-M   'P 1'
#
loop_
_entity.id
_entity.type
_entity.pdbx_description
1 polymer ?
#
loop_
_entity_poly.entity_id
_entity_poly.type
_entity_poly.pdbx_seq_one_letter_code
_entity_poly.pdbx_strand_id
1 'polypeptide(L)' 'MNLHALKDRRFRIGGAVLEASGECHPCSRMEEAFGVGGYNAVRGFGGITARVVEGGRLDLSSMIEPLP' A
#
# COMPACT_ATOMS: atom_id res chain seq x y z
N MET A 1 4.47 6.62 10.10
CA MET A 1 3.63 5.41 10.31
C MET A 1 4.07 4.32 9.33
N ASN A 2 4.15 3.06 9.76
CA ASN A 2 4.33 1.94 8.84
C ASN A 2 2.96 1.49 8.30
N LEU A 3 2.79 1.42 6.97
CA LEU A 3 1.51 1.03 6.35
C LEU A 3 1.11 -0.42 6.68
N HIS A 4 2.06 -1.31 6.98
CA HIS A 4 1.76 -2.67 7.41
C HIS A 4 0.96 -2.72 8.72
N ALA A 5 1.00 -1.65 9.54
CA ALA A 5 0.17 -1.54 10.74
C ALA A 5 -1.32 -1.33 10.44
N LEU A 6 -1.68 -1.09 9.17
CA LEU A 6 -3.06 -0.94 8.71
C LEU A 6 -3.64 -2.25 8.15
N LYS A 7 -2.93 -3.38 8.27
CA LYS A 7 -3.41 -4.69 7.80
C LYS A 7 -4.81 -4.98 8.37
N ASP A 8 -5.73 -5.36 7.48
CA ASP A 8 -7.13 -5.66 7.79
C ASP A 8 -7.89 -4.50 8.46
N ARG A 9 -7.41 -3.26 8.30
CA ARG A 9 -8.04 -2.04 8.84
C ARG A 9 -8.48 -1.09 7.74
N ARG A 10 -9.50 -0.31 8.07
CA ARG A 10 -9.87 0.89 7.32
C ARG A 10 -9.06 2.08 7.78
N PHE A 11 -8.76 2.96 6.85
CA PHE A 11 -8.04 4.20 7.11
C PHE A 11 -8.48 5.26 6.12
N ARG A 12 -8.31 6.51 6.53
CA ARG A 12 -8.58 7.68 5.70
C ARG A 12 -7.26 8.28 5.23
N ILE A 13 -7.24 8.72 3.97
CA ILE A 13 -6.20 9.61 3.44
C ILE A 13 -6.91 10.77 2.75
N GLY A 14 -6.76 11.97 3.29
CA GLY A 14 -7.49 13.14 2.81
C GLY A 14 -9.00 12.89 2.89
N GLY A 15 -9.70 13.00 1.77
CA GLY A 15 -11.14 12.69 1.66
C GLY A 15 -11.48 11.25 1.29
N ALA A 16 -10.50 10.36 1.06
CA ALA A 16 -10.76 8.99 0.63
C ALA A 16 -10.73 7.99 1.81
N VAL A 17 -11.61 6.99 1.79
CA VAL A 17 -11.60 5.87 2.74
C VAL A 17 -11.13 4.60 2.03
N LEU A 18 -10.11 3.98 2.59
CA LEU A 18 -9.42 2.81 2.05
C LEU A 18 -9.46 1.67 3.08
N GLU A 19 -9.46 0.44 2.58
CA GLU A 19 -9.37 -0.78 3.39
C GLU A 19 -8.17 -1.60 2.91
N ALA A 20 -7.23 -1.92 3.80
CA ALA A 20 -6.08 -2.74 3.42
C ALA A 20 -6.55 -4.14 2.98
N SER A 21 -6.08 -4.59 1.82
CA SER A 21 -6.49 -5.86 1.21
C SER A 21 -5.41 -6.94 1.21
N GLY A 22 -4.18 -6.61 1.60
CA GLY A 22 -3.07 -7.56 1.70
C GLY A 22 -1.71 -6.92 1.43
N GLU A 23 -0.67 -7.74 1.44
CA GLU A 23 0.70 -7.30 1.09
C GLU A 23 0.86 -7.17 -0.42
N CYS A 24 1.68 -6.20 -0.85
CA CYS A 24 2.08 -6.10 -2.24
C CYS A 24 3.34 -6.94 -2.47
N HIS A 25 3.14 -8.20 -2.86
CA HIS A 25 4.25 -9.07 -3.22
C HIS A 25 4.89 -8.67 -4.55
N PRO A 26 6.23 -8.80 -4.70
CA PRO A 26 6.87 -8.56 -5.98
C PRO A 26 6.34 -9.51 -7.04
N CYS A 27 6.32 -9.06 -8.30
CA CYS A 27 5.95 -9.85 -9.46
C CYS A 27 7.12 -9.94 -10.45
N SER A 28 6.96 -10.66 -11.56
CA SER A 28 7.99 -10.81 -12.59
C SER A 28 8.55 -9.47 -13.10
N ARG A 29 7.75 -8.40 -13.06
CA ARG A 29 8.21 -7.05 -13.42
C ARG A 29 9.37 -6.54 -12.57
N MET A 30 9.51 -7.01 -11.33
CA MET A 30 10.64 -6.63 -10.47
C MET A 30 11.93 -7.32 -10.92
N GLU A 31 11.85 -8.54 -11.43
CA GLU A 31 13.00 -9.21 -12.05
C GLU A 31 13.43 -8.46 -13.32
N GLU A 32 12.48 -8.06 -14.16
CA GLU A 32 12.76 -7.31 -15.39
C GLU A 32 13.37 -5.92 -15.11
N ALA A 33 12.84 -5.20 -14.11
CA ALA A 33 13.27 -3.86 -13.78
C ALA A 33 14.62 -3.80 -13.05
N PHE A 34 14.90 -4.76 -12.16
CA PHE A 34 16.11 -4.76 -11.33
C PHE A 34 17.19 -5.75 -11.79
N GLY A 35 16.89 -6.58 -12.78
CA GLY A 35 17.77 -7.63 -13.28
C GLY A 35 17.76 -8.89 -12.42
N VAL A 36 18.74 -9.77 -12.67
CA VAL A 36 18.81 -11.10 -12.05
C VAL A 36 18.81 -11.01 -10.52
N GLY A 37 17.85 -11.67 -9.89
CA GLY A 37 17.65 -11.66 -8.43
C GLY A 37 16.82 -10.49 -7.92
N GLY A 38 16.37 -9.59 -8.81
CA GLY A 38 15.55 -8.42 -8.52
C GLY A 38 14.28 -8.76 -7.76
N TYR A 39 13.57 -9.82 -8.17
CA TYR A 39 12.38 -10.29 -7.48
C TYR A 39 12.64 -10.57 -5.99
N ASN A 40 13.74 -11.27 -5.71
CA ASN A 40 14.09 -11.65 -4.35
C ASN A 40 14.58 -10.47 -3.51
N ALA A 41 15.27 -9.52 -4.14
CA ALA A 41 15.84 -8.34 -3.48
C ALA A 41 14.76 -7.42 -2.88
N VAL A 42 13.58 -7.34 -3.49
CA VAL A 42 12.48 -6.47 -3.04
C VAL A 42 11.37 -7.18 -2.27
N ARG A 43 11.57 -8.45 -1.88
CA ARG A 43 10.59 -9.16 -1.03
C ARG A 43 10.41 -8.42 0.30
N GLY A 44 9.15 -8.12 0.64
CA GLY A 44 8.79 -7.36 1.84
C GLY A 44 8.86 -5.83 1.70
N PHE A 45 9.29 -5.31 0.55
CA PHE A 45 9.42 -3.87 0.31
C PHE A 45 8.29 -3.26 -0.52
N GLY A 46 7.31 -4.06 -0.97
CA GLY A 46 6.20 -3.58 -1.81
C GLY A 46 5.11 -2.81 -1.05
N GLY A 47 5.07 -2.88 0.28
CA GLY A 47 4.01 -2.25 1.08
C GLY A 47 2.71 -3.04 1.04
N ILE A 48 1.57 -2.34 1.01
CA ILE A 48 0.23 -2.93 1.06
C ILE A 48 -0.58 -2.62 -0.21
N THR A 49 -1.55 -3.48 -0.50
CA THR A 49 -2.66 -3.18 -1.41
C THR A 49 -3.86 -2.69 -0.59
N ALA A 50 -4.74 -1.89 -1.21
CA ALA A 50 -5.95 -1.42 -0.57
C ALA A 50 -7.12 -1.30 -1.56
N ARG A 51 -8.33 -1.48 -1.04
CA ARG A 51 -9.60 -1.24 -1.75
C ARG A 51 -10.13 0.15 -1.43
N VAL A 52 -10.67 0.83 -2.43
CA VAL A 52 -11.43 2.07 -2.23
C VAL A 52 -12.82 1.73 -1.70
N VAL A 53 -13.09 2.14 -0.47
CA VAL A 53 -14.41 2.04 0.17
C VAL A 53 -15.24 3.27 -0.16
N GLU A 54 -14.61 4.46 -0.10
CA GLU A 54 -15.21 5.74 -0.46
C GLU A 54 -14.18 6.59 -1.21
N GLY A 55 -14.58 7.11 -2.37
CA GLY A 55 -13.74 7.99 -3.17
C GLY A 55 -13.67 9.40 -2.59
N GLY A 56 -12.51 10.04 -2.71
CA GLY A 56 -12.34 11.43 -2.30
C GLY A 56 -11.03 12.02 -2.82
N ARG A 57 -10.85 13.33 -2.63
CA ARG A 57 -9.61 14.01 -3.00
C ARG A 57 -8.56 13.85 -1.91
N LEU A 58 -7.32 13.65 -2.33
CA LEU A 58 -6.14 13.63 -1.47
C LEU A 58 -5.00 14.39 -2.16
N ASP A 59 -4.07 14.89 -1.37
CA ASP A 59 -2.90 15.64 -1.79
C ASP A 59 -1.67 15.23 -0.97
N LEU A 60 -0.51 15.82 -1.26
CA LEU A 60 0.76 15.48 -0.61
C LEU A 60 0.80 15.81 0.90
N SER A 61 -0.10 16.66 1.39
CA SER A 61 -0.24 17.01 2.81
C SER A 61 -1.29 16.18 3.54
N SER A 62 -2.03 15.34 2.81
CA SER A 62 -3.08 14.51 3.38
C SER A 62 -2.52 13.50 4.37
N MET A 63 -2.95 13.64 5.62
CA MET A 63 -2.57 12.74 6.70
C MET A 63 -3.27 11.39 6.54
N ILE A 64 -2.60 10.36 7.06
CA ILE A 64 -3.17 9.01 7.14
C ILE A 64 -3.69 8.78 8.54
N GLU A 65 -4.98 8.47 8.64
CA GLU A 65 -5.68 8.29 9.91
C GLU A 65 -6.32 6.89 9.95
N PRO A 66 -5.97 6.03 10.92
CA PRO A 66 -6.67 4.76 11.09
C PRO A 66 -8.12 5.04 11.53
N LEU A 67 -9.07 4.32 10.94
CA LEU A 67 -10.46 4.38 11.36
C LEU A 67 -10.74 3.32 12.45
N PRO A 68 -11.76 3.55 13.30
CA PRO A 68 -12.24 2.56 14.26
C PRO A 68 -12.68 1.27 13.60
#